data_AF-A0A2E8PZN7-F1
#
_entry.id   AF-A0A2E8PZN7-F1
#
_cell.length_a   1.000
_cell.length_b   1.000
_cell.length_c   1.000
_cell.angle_alpha   90.00
_cell.angle_beta   90.00
_cell.angle_gamma   90.00
#
_symmetry.space_group_name_H-M   'P 1'
#
loop_
_entity.id
_entity.type
_entity.pdbx_description
1 polymer ?
#
loop_
_entity_poly.entity_id
_entity_poly.type
_entity_poly.pdbx_seq_one_letter_code
_entity_poly.pdbx_strand_id
1 'polypeptide(L)'
;MRNFIFPIILGMALLISSSCASSSAGITTSNIPLSGKNYRVVGNGQTQVDWWSLDLGLVGLPLEEPPIDRAVQELIDQHNGDALINLRYSTDRFIFLFMTRHRFTLKADVVKVQN
;
A
#
# COMPACT_ATOMS: atom_id res chain seq x y z
N MET A 1 43.04 14.36 -9.89
CA MET A 1 41.84 14.52 -9.03
C MET A 1 40.51 14.17 -9.72
N ARG A 2 40.33 14.38 -11.03
CA ARG A 2 39.05 14.12 -11.75
C ARG A 2 38.62 12.64 -11.79
N ASN A 3 39.57 11.70 -11.79
CA ASN A 3 39.29 10.27 -11.96
C ASN A 3 38.77 9.57 -10.68
N PHE A 4 38.91 10.19 -9.51
CA PHE A 4 38.46 9.64 -8.22
C PHE A 4 37.02 10.06 -7.86
N ILE A 5 36.53 11.16 -8.44
CA ILE A 5 35.17 11.68 -8.18
C ILE A 5 34.13 10.86 -8.95
N PHE A 6 34.47 10.39 -10.16
CA PHE A 6 33.58 9.60 -11.01
C PHE A 6 33.09 8.29 -10.37
N PRO A 7 33.94 7.44 -9.73
CA PRO A 7 33.46 6.24 -9.05
C PRO A 7 32.61 6.56 -7.81
N ILE A 8 32.85 7.70 -7.13
CA ILE A 8 32.04 8.14 -5.99
C ILE A 8 30.64 8.56 -6.44
N ILE A 9 30.54 9.35 -7.52
CA ILE A 9 29.25 9.77 -8.09
C ILE A 9 28.49 8.55 -8.63
N LEU A 10 29.18 7.62 -9.31
CA LEU A 10 28.58 6.40 -9.83
C LEU A 10 28.09 5.48 -8.70
N GLY A 11 28.87 5.33 -7.62
CA GLY A 11 28.46 4.60 -6.42
C GLY A 11 27.25 5.21 -5.73
N MET A 12 27.20 6.55 -5.61
CA MET A 12 26.06 7.27 -5.05
C MET A 12 24.80 7.09 -5.91
N ALA A 13 24.93 7.17 -7.24
CA ALA A 13 23.80 6.96 -8.16
C ALA A 13 23.23 5.54 -8.08
N LEU A 14 24.10 4.53 -7.93
CA LEU A 14 23.70 3.12 -7.78
C LEU A 14 22.93 2.89 -6.46
N LEU A 15 23.35 3.51 -5.35
CA LEU A 15 22.65 3.43 -4.06
C LEU A 15 21.25 4.08 -4.09
N ILE A 16 21.08 5.15 -4.86
CA ILE A 16 19.78 5.84 -5.00
C ILE A 16 18.83 5.08 -5.94
N SER A 17 19.37 4.35 -6.92
CA SER A 17 18.57 3.59 -7.89
C SER A 17 18.05 2.24 -7.39
N SER A 18 18.61 1.70 -6.29
CA SER A 18 18.26 0.37 -5.74
C SER A 18 17.18 0.40 -4.66
N SER A 19 16.61 1.58 -4.38
CA SER A 19 15.80 1.81 -3.18
C SER A 19 14.29 1.59 -3.36
N CYS A 20 13.87 1.02 -4.50
CA CYS A 20 12.49 0.60 -4.74
C CYS A 20 12.36 -0.87 -4.35
N ALA A 21 11.80 -1.13 -3.16
CA ALA A 21 11.53 -2.48 -2.68
C ALA A 21 10.01 -2.71 -2.72
N SER A 22 9.54 -3.57 -3.64
CA SER A 22 8.17 -4.07 -3.56
C SER A 22 8.08 -5.01 -2.36
N SER A 23 7.24 -4.68 -1.39
CA SER A 23 7.33 -5.26 -0.05
C SER A 23 6.31 -6.36 0.21
N SER A 24 5.11 -6.29 -0.36
CA SER A 24 4.07 -7.30 -0.12
C SER A 24 2.92 -7.14 -1.11
N ALA A 25 2.45 -8.25 -1.66
CA ALA A 25 1.19 -8.33 -2.37
C ALA A 25 0.36 -9.46 -1.77
N GLY A 26 -0.95 -9.24 -1.64
CA GLY A 26 -1.85 -10.24 -1.08
C GLY A 26 -3.26 -10.13 -1.65
N ILE A 27 -3.98 -11.24 -1.51
CA ILE A 27 -5.37 -11.37 -1.97
C ILE A 27 -6.17 -11.91 -0.79
N THR A 28 -7.30 -11.28 -0.48
CA THR A 28 -8.26 -11.79 0.50
C THR A 28 -9.67 -11.79 -0.08
N THR A 29 -10.46 -12.78 0.29
CA THR A 29 -11.77 -13.05 -0.31
C THR A 29 -12.83 -12.06 0.12
N SER A 30 -12.82 -11.62 1.39
CA SER A 30 -13.72 -10.57 1.89
C SER A 30 -13.19 -9.95 3.18
N ASN A 31 -13.59 -8.71 3.43
CA ASN A 31 -13.36 -8.04 4.71
C ASN A 31 -14.31 -8.52 5.82
N ILE A 32 -15.50 -9.03 5.47
CA ILE A 32 -16.49 -9.53 6.43
C ILE A 32 -16.95 -10.95 6.06
N PRO A 33 -17.38 -11.77 7.03
CA PRO A 33 -17.93 -13.09 6.71
C PRO A 33 -19.27 -12.92 5.96
N LEU A 34 -19.25 -13.22 4.65
CA LEU A 34 -20.44 -13.21 3.78
C LEU A 34 -21.08 -14.59 3.61
N SER A 35 -20.63 -15.59 4.37
CA SER A 35 -21.16 -16.95 4.29
C SER A 35 -22.67 -16.97 4.59
N GLY A 36 -23.47 -17.45 3.64
CA GLY A 36 -24.93 -17.56 3.78
C GLY A 36 -25.71 -16.26 3.56
N LYS A 37 -25.07 -15.17 3.12
CA LYS A 37 -25.75 -13.90 2.78
C LYS A 37 -25.83 -13.69 1.28
N ASN A 38 -26.98 -13.23 0.79
CA ASN A 38 -27.11 -12.76 -0.58
C ASN A 38 -26.50 -11.35 -0.68
N TYR A 39 -25.64 -11.13 -1.67
CA TYR A 39 -25.02 -9.83 -1.89
C TYR A 39 -25.04 -9.49 -3.38
N ARG A 40 -25.03 -8.19 -3.67
CA ARG A 40 -24.92 -7.66 -5.02
C ARG A 40 -23.67 -6.80 -5.14
N VAL A 41 -22.88 -7.02 -6.18
CA VAL A 41 -21.75 -6.16 -6.53
C VAL A 41 -22.30 -4.81 -7.01
N VAL A 42 -21.92 -3.74 -6.32
CA VAL A 42 -22.34 -2.35 -6.62
C VAL A 42 -21.26 -1.59 -7.39
N GLY A 43 -19.99 -1.96 -7.27
CA GLY A 43 -18.91 -1.34 -8.02
C GLY A 43 -17.57 -2.03 -7.80
N ASN A 44 -16.59 -1.67 -8.63
CA ASN A 44 -15.18 -1.99 -8.42
C ASN A 44 -14.45 -0.67 -8.15
N GLY A 45 -13.60 -0.65 -7.13
CA GLY A 45 -12.86 0.54 -6.74
C GLY A 45 -11.39 0.25 -6.47
N GLN A 46 -10.59 1.28 -6.66
CA GLN A 46 -9.17 1.30 -6.31
C GLN A 46 -8.89 2.53 -5.47
N THR A 47 -8.29 2.33 -4.30
CA THR A 47 -7.75 3.41 -3.46
C THR A 47 -6.25 3.23 -3.30
N GLN A 48 -5.59 4.33 -2.98
CA GLN A 48 -4.17 4.36 -2.73
C GLN A 48 -3.87 5.32 -1.61
N VAL A 49 -3.13 4.83 -0.63
CA VAL A 49 -2.71 5.60 0.53
C VAL A 49 -1.21 5.49 0.69
N ASP A 50 -0.59 6.56 1.18
CA ASP A 50 0.83 6.60 1.47
C ASP A 50 1.09 7.15 2.86
N TRP A 51 2.15 6.64 3.48
CA TRP A 51 2.62 7.08 4.79
C TRP A 51 4.14 7.00 4.85
N TRP A 52 4.71 7.71 5.82
CA TRP A 52 6.15 7.77 6.03
C TRP A 52 6.58 7.01 7.28
N SER A 53 7.68 6.28 7.18
CA SER A 53 8.43 5.76 8.33
C SER A 53 9.85 6.28 8.30
N LEU A 54 10.47 6.33 9.47
CA LEU A 54 11.86 6.66 9.65
C LEU A 54 12.62 5.38 10.00
N ASP A 55 13.48 4.93 9.09
CA ASP A 55 14.23 3.69 9.23
C ASP A 55 15.69 4.01 9.58
N LEU A 56 16.07 3.77 10.82
CA LEU A 56 17.44 3.90 11.33
C LEU A 56 18.12 2.53 11.34
N GLY A 57 18.54 2.08 10.15
CA GLY A 57 19.25 0.82 9.98
C GLY A 57 18.39 -0.40 10.31
N LEU A 58 18.43 -0.87 11.56
CA LEU A 58 17.68 -2.04 12.04
C LEU A 58 16.33 -1.70 12.68
N VAL A 59 16.09 -0.43 13.03
CA VAL A 59 14.87 0.00 13.72
C VAL A 59 14.07 0.91 12.79
N GLY A 60 12.88 0.46 12.41
CA GLY A 60 11.90 1.26 11.69
C GLY A 60 10.89 1.87 12.67
N LEU A 61 10.83 3.19 12.74
CA LEU A 61 9.84 3.94 13.49
C LEU A 61 8.77 4.46 12.52
N PRO A 62 7.53 3.94 12.55
CA PRO A 62 6.45 4.53 11.77
C PRO A 62 6.16 5.93 12.33
N LEU A 63 6.26 6.96 11.47
CA LEU A 63 5.93 8.33 11.87
C LEU A 63 4.41 8.55 11.88
N GLU A 64 3.69 7.75 11.09
CA GLU A 64 2.25 7.75 10.94
C GLU A 64 1.71 6.33 11.07
N GLU A 65 0.50 6.22 11.62
CA GLU A 65 -0.23 4.97 11.66
C GLU A 65 -0.63 4.55 10.23
N PRO A 66 -0.45 3.27 9.83
CA PRO A 66 -0.77 2.83 8.48
C PRO A 66 -2.26 3.05 8.17
N PRO A 67 -2.63 3.92 7.21
CA PRO A 67 -4.00 4.36 6.98
C PRO A 67 -4.83 3.33 6.17
N ILE A 68 -4.72 2.04 6.51
CA ILE A 68 -5.40 0.94 5.81
C ILE A 68 -6.92 1.01 6.06
N ASP A 69 -7.34 1.32 7.29
CA ASP A 69 -8.76 1.45 7.63
C ASP A 69 -9.43 2.58 6.85
N ARG A 70 -8.71 3.69 6.65
CA ARG A 70 -9.19 4.81 5.84
C ARG A 70 -9.38 4.39 4.39
N ALA A 71 -8.43 3.62 3.84
CA ALA A 71 -8.50 3.11 2.48
C ALA A 71 -9.74 2.20 2.28
N VAL A 72 -10.00 1.31 3.24
CA VAL A 72 -11.18 0.42 3.22
C VAL A 72 -12.46 1.24 3.32
N GLN A 73 -12.54 2.18 4.26
CA GLN A 73 -13.73 3.00 4.47
C GLN A 73 -14.03 3.89 3.25
N GLU A 74 -13.00 4.50 2.67
CA GLU A 74 -13.14 5.34 1.48
C GLU A 74 -13.74 4.58 0.30
N LEU A 75 -13.31 3.33 0.06
CA LEU A 75 -13.89 2.49 -1.00
C LEU A 75 -15.36 2.14 -0.74
N ILE A 76 -15.72 1.88 0.52
CA ILE A 76 -17.10 1.57 0.91
C ILE A 76 -17.98 2.81 0.71
N ASP A 77 -17.52 3.98 1.15
CA ASP A 77 -18.24 5.25 1.07
C ASP A 77 -18.42 5.72 -0.38
N GLN A 78 -17.38 5.58 -1.21
CA GLN A 78 -17.42 5.96 -2.64
C GLN A 78 -18.51 5.20 -3.43
N HIS A 79 -18.72 3.92 -3.11
CA HIS A 79 -19.65 3.05 -3.83
C HIS A 79 -20.93 2.73 -3.05
N ASN A 80 -21.14 3.34 -1.88
CA ASN A 80 -22.33 3.15 -1.04
C ASN A 80 -22.66 1.66 -0.75
N GLY A 81 -21.60 0.87 -0.57
CA GLY A 81 -21.67 -0.55 -0.24
C GLY A 81 -21.63 -0.82 1.25
N ASP A 82 -21.72 -2.10 1.62
CA ASP A 82 -21.63 -2.57 3.01
C ASP A 82 -20.36 -3.38 3.26
N ALA A 83 -19.74 -3.91 2.20
CA ALA A 83 -18.59 -4.78 2.31
C ALA A 83 -17.69 -4.75 1.07
N LEU A 84 -16.46 -5.21 1.26
CA LEU A 84 -15.49 -5.45 0.19
C LEU A 84 -15.30 -6.96 -0.01
N ILE A 85 -15.24 -7.39 -1.26
CA ILE A 85 -14.86 -8.74 -1.67
C ILE A 85 -13.70 -8.68 -2.67
N ASN A 86 -13.00 -9.81 -2.84
CA ASN A 86 -11.91 -9.94 -3.82
C ASN A 86 -10.88 -8.81 -3.66
N LEU A 87 -10.48 -8.55 -2.40
CA LEU A 87 -9.54 -7.51 -2.08
C LEU A 87 -8.15 -7.95 -2.55
N ARG A 88 -7.48 -7.06 -3.28
CA ARG A 88 -6.11 -7.23 -3.77
C ARG A 88 -5.33 -6.03 -3.30
N TYR A 89 -4.31 -6.26 -2.49
CA TYR A 89 -3.45 -5.19 -2.01
C TYR A 89 -2.02 -5.37 -2.51
N SER A 90 -1.36 -4.24 -2.77
CA SER A 90 0.06 -4.16 -3.07
C SER A 90 0.67 -3.07 -2.23
N THR A 91 1.81 -3.37 -1.61
CA THR A 91 2.58 -2.42 -0.80
C THR A 91 3.95 -2.23 -1.43
N ASP A 92 4.18 -1.01 -1.92
CA ASP A 92 5.46 -0.58 -2.46
C ASP A 92 6.19 0.28 -1.43
N ARG A 93 7.50 0.08 -1.28
CA ARG A 93 8.34 0.87 -0.37
C ARG A 93 9.42 1.59 -1.16
N PHE A 94 9.55 2.87 -0.91
CA PHE A 94 10.60 3.72 -1.44
C PHE A 94 11.48 4.16 -0.28
N ILE A 95 12.68 3.63 -0.21
CA ILE A 95 13.63 3.93 0.86
C ILE A 95 14.52 5.08 0.37
N PHE A 96 14.58 6.16 1.12
CA PHE A 96 15.46 7.30 0.85
C PHE A 96 16.28 7.61 2.10
N LEU A 97 17.51 7.11 2.13
CA LEU A 97 18.43 7.21 3.27
C LEU A 97 17.81 6.64 4.56
N PHE A 98 17.28 7.52 5.41
CA PHE A 98 16.66 7.18 6.69
C PHE A 98 15.13 7.31 6.68
N MET A 99 14.53 7.68 5.56
CA MET A 99 13.07 7.80 5.43
C MET A 99 12.57 6.77 4.44
N THR A 100 11.52 6.06 4.79
CA THR A 100 10.85 5.11 3.90
C THR A 100 9.43 5.59 3.67
N ARG A 101 9.09 5.80 2.39
CA ARG A 101 7.72 6.04 1.98
C ARG A 101 7.07 4.70 1.64
N HIS A 102 5.98 4.39 2.32
CA HIS A 102 5.16 3.22 2.03
C HIS A 102 3.98 3.67 1.20
N ARG A 103 3.69 2.94 0.12
CA ARG A 103 2.56 3.17 -0.78
C ARG A 103 1.73 1.90 -0.81
N PHE A 104 0.54 1.97 -0.24
CA PHE A 104 -0.41 0.87 -0.24
C PHE A 104 -1.50 1.14 -1.27
N THR A 105 -1.66 0.20 -2.18
CA THR A 105 -2.69 0.23 -3.20
C THR A 105 -3.67 -0.90 -2.91
N LEU A 106 -4.94 -0.57 -2.74
CA LEU A 106 -6.01 -1.53 -2.50
C LEU A 106 -7.00 -1.50 -3.64
N LYS A 107 -7.28 -2.66 -4.21
CA LYS A 107 -8.31 -2.88 -5.23
C LYS A 107 -9.33 -3.85 -4.67
N ALA A 108 -10.61 -3.53 -4.76
CA ALA A 108 -11.65 -4.43 -4.27
C ALA A 108 -12.95 -4.24 -5.04
N ASP A 109 -13.77 -5.28 -5.01
CA ASP A 109 -15.16 -5.21 -5.45
C ASP A 109 -16.03 -4.84 -4.25
N VAL A 110 -16.79 -3.76 -4.39
CA VAL A 110 -17.71 -3.30 -3.36
C VAL A 110 -19.05 -4.02 -3.53
N VAL A 111 -19.55 -4.58 -2.44
CA VAL A 111 -20.82 -5.29 -2.41
C VAL A 111 -21.78 -4.67 -1.40
N LYS A 112 -23.07 -4.77 -1.72
CA LYS A 112 -24.17 -4.42 -0.84
C LYS A 112 -24.87 -5.68 -0.41
N VAL A 113 -25.05 -5.85 0.90
CA VAL A 113 -25.67 -7.05 1.46
C VAL A 113 -27.18 -6.89 1.34
N GLN A 114 -27.84 -7.82 0.66
CA GLN A 114 -29.30 -7.84 0.61
C GLN A 114 -29.80 -8.68 1.79
N ASN A 115 -30.66 -8.08 2.60
CA ASN A 115 -31.30 -8.72 3.74
C ASN A 115 -32.59 -9.42 3.29
#